data_AF-A0A3S3RJW5-F1
#
_entry.id   AF-A0A3S3RJW5-F1
#
_cell.length_a   1.000
_cell.length_b   1.000
_cell.length_c   1.000
_cell.angle_alpha   90.00
_cell.angle_beta   90.00
_cell.angle_gamma   90.00
#
_symmetry.space_group_name_H-M   'P 1'
#
loop_
_entity.id
_entity.type
_entity.pdbx_description
1 polymer ?
#
loop_
_entity_poly.entity_id
_entity_poly.type
_entity_poly.pdbx_seq_one_letter_code
_entity_poly.pdbx_strand_id
1 'polypeptide(L)'
;MKIRYRVFKDFSKQEVQQLKVLAIDVKQGFDAFLVDADHAKLAEIKSVIAEEWESSISLETEFSEKDRCGSSFLHVYPAKLLGYPQPESAGCEFPFDLYPYFKDVFEIKNTDPEFGMLKGRQIGSYKLKKEPSWDSSSIGSAFWIQDSIFVKPEVYKAIFEPLGIKSLPVLEYKSHNVLKSVLQLVPQGISDADLDIKAEHINEIESIAGWEINKYILNGIGFYPDFKSAPGDLDFFETKEFFGAGGFTVRATIISQKLYQLLVKNKVKGLSYEPMTS
;
A
#
# COMPACT_ATOMS: atom_id res chain seq x y z
N MET A 1 -13.88 -11.50 10.28
CA MET A 1 -13.13 -11.50 9.02
C MET A 1 -13.73 -12.45 7.99
N LYS A 2 -13.53 -12.17 6.70
CA LYS A 2 -13.81 -13.07 5.57
C LYS A 2 -12.60 -13.12 4.65
N ILE A 3 -12.25 -14.29 4.15
CA ILE A 3 -11.20 -14.44 3.13
C ILE A 3 -11.86 -14.38 1.76
N ARG A 4 -11.27 -13.63 0.83
CA ARG A 4 -11.73 -13.48 -0.55
C ARG A 4 -10.61 -13.77 -1.52
N TYR A 5 -10.95 -14.38 -2.64
CA TYR A 5 -10.13 -14.35 -3.83
C TYR A 5 -10.47 -13.09 -4.61
N ARG A 6 -9.45 -12.28 -4.90
CA ARG A 6 -9.52 -11.29 -5.95
C ARG A 6 -8.99 -11.92 -7.23
N VAL A 7 -9.88 -12.13 -8.17
CA VAL A 7 -9.53 -12.63 -9.51
C VAL A 7 -9.34 -11.42 -10.42
N PHE A 8 -8.21 -11.33 -11.10
CA PHE A 8 -7.92 -10.28 -12.07
C PHE A 8 -7.19 -10.89 -13.27
N LYS A 9 -7.74 -10.74 -14.48
CA LYS A 9 -7.12 -11.22 -15.72
C LYS A 9 -7.79 -10.59 -16.94
N ASP A 10 -7.27 -10.92 -18.12
CA ASP A 10 -7.91 -10.63 -19.40
C ASP A 10 -9.00 -11.68 -19.69
N PHE A 11 -10.27 -11.35 -19.46
CA PHE A 11 -11.38 -12.28 -19.64
C PHE A 11 -11.80 -12.41 -21.10
N SER A 12 -11.86 -13.65 -21.58
CA SER A 12 -12.44 -13.99 -22.87
C SER A 12 -13.96 -13.83 -22.86
N LYS A 13 -14.54 -13.71 -24.07
CA LYS A 13 -16.00 -13.65 -24.24
C LYS A 13 -16.71 -14.89 -23.69
N GLN A 14 -16.08 -16.06 -23.78
CA GLN A 14 -16.64 -17.33 -23.28
C GLN A 14 -16.67 -17.33 -21.75
N GLU A 15 -15.57 -16.96 -21.10
CA GLU A 15 -15.49 -16.88 -19.64
C GLU A 15 -16.50 -15.89 -19.07
N VAL A 16 -16.65 -14.71 -19.69
CA VAL A 16 -17.67 -13.72 -19.31
C VAL A 16 -19.08 -14.33 -19.32
N GLN A 17 -19.41 -15.12 -20.34
CA GLN A 17 -20.71 -15.78 -20.43
C GLN A 17 -20.89 -16.86 -19.35
N GLN A 18 -19.86 -17.66 -19.09
CA GLN A 18 -19.89 -18.70 -18.07
C GLN A 18 -19.98 -18.11 -16.65
N LEU A 19 -19.18 -17.08 -16.34
CA LEU A 19 -19.19 -16.37 -15.06
C LEU A 19 -20.53 -15.66 -14.82
N LYS A 20 -21.17 -15.12 -15.86
CA LYS A 20 -22.49 -14.52 -15.75
C LYS A 20 -23.58 -15.51 -15.29
N VAL A 21 -23.49 -16.77 -15.70
CA VAL A 21 -24.38 -17.85 -15.22
C VAL A 21 -24.16 -18.14 -13.72
N LEU A 22 -22.95 -17.87 -13.23
CA LEU A 22 -22.57 -17.97 -11.82
C LEU A 22 -22.84 -16.67 -11.04
N ALA A 23 -23.57 -15.72 -11.64
CA ALA A 23 -23.88 -14.40 -11.08
C ALA A 23 -22.64 -13.53 -10.80
N ILE A 24 -21.56 -13.74 -11.56
CA ILE A 24 -20.38 -12.88 -11.56
C ILE A 24 -20.42 -12.00 -12.81
N ASP A 25 -20.44 -10.68 -12.60
CA ASP A 25 -20.44 -9.71 -13.68
C ASP A 25 -19.01 -9.18 -13.89
N VAL A 26 -18.46 -9.49 -15.06
CA VAL A 26 -17.15 -9.03 -15.53
C VAL A 26 -17.26 -8.63 -17.00
N LYS A 27 -16.39 -7.74 -17.43
CA LYS A 27 -16.28 -7.32 -18.83
C LYS A 27 -15.26 -8.16 -19.56
N GLN A 28 -15.46 -8.30 -20.86
CA GLN A 28 -14.41 -8.81 -21.74
C GLN A 28 -13.22 -7.84 -21.72
N GLY A 29 -12.00 -8.38 -21.72
CA GLY A 29 -10.78 -7.60 -21.50
C GLY A 29 -10.29 -7.73 -20.06
N PHE A 30 -9.29 -6.92 -19.70
CA PHE A 30 -8.82 -6.83 -18.31
C PHE A 30 -9.93 -6.31 -17.39
N ASP A 31 -10.35 -7.15 -16.46
CA ASP A 31 -11.28 -6.81 -15.39
C ASP A 31 -10.92 -7.58 -14.11
N ALA A 32 -11.63 -7.31 -13.02
CA ALA A 32 -11.45 -8.03 -11.77
C ALA A 32 -12.77 -8.24 -11.02
N PHE A 33 -12.85 -9.31 -10.23
CA PHE A 33 -13.95 -9.55 -9.30
C PHE A 33 -13.47 -10.16 -7.99
N LEU A 34 -14.32 -10.08 -6.96
CA LEU A 34 -14.09 -10.70 -5.66
C LEU A 34 -15.05 -11.87 -5.47
N VAL A 35 -14.55 -12.98 -4.92
CA VAL A 35 -15.37 -14.13 -4.51
C VAL A 35 -14.94 -14.58 -3.12
N ASP A 36 -15.91 -14.76 -2.22
CA ASP A 36 -15.67 -15.28 -0.86
C ASP A 36 -15.06 -16.71 -0.94
N ALA A 37 -14.08 -17.01 -0.10
CA ALA A 37 -13.39 -18.31 -0.11
C ALA A 37 -14.30 -19.49 0.29
N ASP A 38 -15.43 -19.21 0.95
CA ASP A 38 -16.48 -20.16 1.30
C ASP A 38 -17.69 -20.12 0.33
N HIS A 39 -17.55 -19.43 -0.81
CA HIS A 39 -18.64 -19.32 -1.79
C HIS A 39 -19.07 -20.69 -2.31
N ALA A 40 -20.38 -20.98 -2.25
CA ALA A 40 -20.94 -22.31 -2.55
C ALA A 40 -20.58 -22.84 -3.96
N LYS A 41 -20.36 -21.93 -4.92
CA LYS A 41 -19.98 -22.26 -6.30
C LYS A 41 -18.49 -22.07 -6.62
N LEU A 42 -17.63 -21.93 -5.60
CA LEU A 42 -16.21 -21.64 -5.82
C LEU A 42 -15.53 -22.67 -6.73
N ALA A 43 -15.85 -23.95 -6.61
CA ALA A 43 -15.30 -24.99 -7.48
C ALA A 43 -15.68 -24.80 -8.96
N GLU A 44 -16.94 -24.41 -9.23
CA GLU A 44 -17.40 -24.09 -10.58
C GLU A 44 -16.70 -22.84 -11.12
N ILE A 45 -16.54 -21.80 -10.29
CA ILE A 45 -15.83 -20.57 -10.67
C ILE A 45 -14.38 -20.88 -11.02
N LYS A 46 -13.68 -21.66 -10.17
CA LYS A 46 -12.32 -22.13 -10.44
C LYS A 46 -12.24 -22.89 -11.76
N SER A 47 -13.21 -23.74 -12.07
CA SER A 47 -13.21 -24.53 -13.31
C SER A 47 -13.31 -23.68 -14.58
N VAL A 48 -13.96 -22.51 -14.52
CA VAL A 48 -14.06 -21.59 -15.67
C VAL A 48 -12.71 -20.98 -16.03
N ILE A 49 -11.82 -20.78 -15.05
CA ILE A 49 -10.54 -20.08 -15.22
C ILE A 49 -9.33 -20.92 -14.75
N ALA A 50 -9.47 -22.25 -14.72
CA ALA A 50 -8.56 -23.16 -14.02
C ALA A 50 -7.10 -23.07 -14.49
N GLU A 51 -6.88 -22.90 -15.78
CA GLU A 51 -5.52 -22.86 -16.37
C GLU A 51 -4.69 -21.68 -15.88
N GLU A 52 -5.35 -20.59 -15.48
CA GLU A 52 -4.70 -19.36 -15.05
C GLU A 52 -5.05 -18.98 -13.61
N TRP A 53 -5.71 -19.88 -12.85
CA TRP A 53 -6.22 -19.55 -11.52
C TRP A 53 -5.10 -19.02 -10.63
N GLU A 54 -4.03 -19.80 -10.42
CA GLU A 54 -2.94 -19.42 -9.52
C GLU A 54 -2.22 -18.13 -9.95
N SER A 55 -2.12 -17.86 -11.26
CA SER A 55 -1.49 -16.64 -11.79
C SER A 55 -2.43 -15.43 -11.87
N SER A 56 -3.74 -15.62 -11.69
CA SER A 56 -4.77 -14.60 -11.83
C SER A 56 -5.47 -14.25 -10.51
N ILE A 57 -4.98 -14.78 -9.39
CA ILE A 57 -5.56 -14.50 -8.07
C ILE A 57 -4.59 -13.79 -7.14
N SER A 58 -5.18 -12.99 -6.25
CA SER A 58 -4.61 -12.66 -4.95
C SER A 58 -5.61 -12.98 -3.85
N LEU A 59 -5.12 -13.35 -2.68
CA LEU A 59 -5.96 -13.50 -1.49
C LEU A 59 -6.00 -12.19 -0.72
N GLU A 60 -7.20 -11.82 -0.27
CA GLU A 60 -7.44 -10.62 0.52
C GLU A 60 -8.36 -10.97 1.71
N THR A 61 -8.14 -10.31 2.84
CA THR A 61 -8.98 -10.48 4.04
C THR A 61 -9.85 -9.25 4.25
N GLU A 62 -11.18 -9.44 4.26
CA GLU A 62 -12.12 -8.41 4.65
C GLU A 62 -12.29 -8.39 6.18
N PHE A 63 -11.95 -7.26 6.78
CA PHE A 63 -12.07 -7.04 8.22
C PHE A 63 -13.33 -6.27 8.57
N SER A 64 -13.94 -6.65 9.70
CA SER A 64 -15.04 -5.91 10.30
C SER A 64 -14.54 -4.71 11.10
N GLU A 65 -15.44 -3.76 11.39
CA GLU A 65 -15.14 -2.66 12.32
C GLU A 65 -14.80 -3.17 13.73
N LYS A 66 -15.33 -4.33 14.14
CA LYS A 66 -14.96 -4.95 15.42
C LYS A 66 -13.50 -5.39 15.41
N ASP A 67 -13.04 -5.95 14.30
CA ASP A 67 -11.63 -6.37 14.12
C ASP A 67 -10.72 -5.14 14.22
N ARG A 68 -11.04 -4.05 13.48
CA ARG A 68 -10.27 -2.79 13.53
C ARG A 68 -10.31 -2.09 14.89
N CYS A 69 -11.46 -2.09 15.56
CA CYS A 69 -11.60 -1.49 16.89
C CYS A 69 -10.83 -2.27 17.97
N GLY A 70 -10.61 -3.58 17.76
CA GLY A 70 -9.95 -4.47 18.70
C GLY A 70 -8.42 -4.42 18.67
N SER A 71 -7.81 -3.96 17.58
CA SER A 71 -6.35 -3.91 17.44
C SER A 71 -5.73 -2.67 18.07
N SER A 72 -4.52 -2.83 18.59
CA SER A 72 -3.69 -1.72 19.11
C SER A 72 -3.07 -0.88 18.00
N PHE A 73 -2.78 -1.52 16.87
CA PHE A 73 -2.17 -0.93 15.69
C PHE A 73 -2.81 -1.48 14.42
N LEU A 74 -2.71 -0.71 13.34
CA LEU A 74 -3.19 -1.11 12.02
C LEU A 74 -2.14 -0.81 10.97
N HIS A 75 -1.91 -1.78 10.08
CA HIS A 75 -1.24 -1.53 8.81
C HIS A 75 -2.19 -0.74 7.90
N VAL A 76 -1.65 0.27 7.21
CA VAL A 76 -2.41 1.12 6.30
C VAL A 76 -1.76 1.26 4.95
N TYR A 77 -2.59 1.33 3.92
CA TYR A 77 -2.18 1.60 2.54
C TYR A 77 -3.24 2.45 1.84
N PRO A 78 -2.86 3.21 0.80
CA PRO A 78 -3.77 4.11 0.10
C PRO A 78 -4.84 3.34 -0.68
N ALA A 79 -6.10 3.68 -0.43
CA ALA A 79 -7.23 3.25 -1.25
C ALA A 79 -7.54 4.26 -2.39
N LYS A 80 -6.97 5.48 -2.29
CA LYS A 80 -7.11 6.54 -3.30
C LYS A 80 -5.77 6.82 -3.95
N LEU A 81 -5.73 6.71 -5.28
CA LEU A 81 -4.61 7.16 -6.09
C LEU A 81 -4.91 8.53 -6.70
N LEU A 82 -3.96 9.46 -6.58
CA LEU A 82 -4.06 10.86 -6.97
C LEU A 82 -3.40 11.16 -8.33
N GLY A 83 -2.83 10.14 -8.97
CA GLY A 83 -2.10 10.24 -10.23
C GLY A 83 -0.76 9.51 -10.14
N TYR A 84 0.20 9.99 -10.94
CA TYR A 84 1.56 9.46 -11.01
C TYR A 84 2.56 10.47 -10.43
N PRO A 85 3.56 10.01 -9.66
CA PRO A 85 4.66 10.87 -9.27
C PRO A 85 5.48 11.24 -10.52
N GLN A 86 6.17 12.37 -10.47
CA GLN A 86 6.93 12.90 -11.60
C GLN A 86 8.43 12.97 -11.29
N PRO A 87 9.30 12.78 -12.31
CA PRO A 87 8.97 12.43 -13.69
C PRO A 87 8.43 11.00 -13.82
N GLU A 88 7.67 10.70 -14.87
CA GLU A 88 7.31 9.31 -15.23
C GLU A 88 8.41 8.60 -16.01
N SER A 89 9.27 9.37 -16.68
CA SER A 89 10.47 8.90 -17.38
C SER A 89 11.60 9.91 -17.19
N ALA A 90 12.83 9.43 -17.01
CA ALA A 90 14.04 10.25 -17.08
C ALA A 90 15.08 9.56 -17.96
N GLY A 91 16.25 10.20 -18.12
CA GLY A 91 17.33 9.70 -18.97
C GLY A 91 17.92 8.34 -18.53
N CYS A 92 18.97 7.92 -19.25
CA CYS A 92 19.50 6.56 -19.21
C CYS A 92 20.54 6.32 -18.09
N GLU A 93 20.15 6.40 -16.82
CA GLU A 93 21.01 5.97 -15.71
C GLU A 93 20.20 5.23 -14.64
N PHE A 94 20.56 3.97 -14.38
CA PHE A 94 19.99 3.18 -13.30
C PHE A 94 20.33 3.79 -11.92
N PRO A 95 19.36 3.93 -10.99
CA PRO A 95 18.02 3.37 -11.00
C PRO A 95 16.94 4.32 -11.55
N PHE A 96 17.32 5.50 -12.04
CA PHE A 96 16.39 6.58 -12.39
C PHE A 96 15.82 6.47 -13.82
N ASP A 97 16.34 5.56 -14.63
CA ASP A 97 15.67 5.11 -15.85
C ASP A 97 14.36 4.36 -15.54
N LEU A 98 14.33 3.59 -14.46
CA LEU A 98 13.16 2.85 -13.98
C LEU A 98 12.33 3.61 -12.94
N TYR A 99 13.00 4.36 -12.05
CA TYR A 99 12.37 5.05 -10.93
C TYR A 99 12.71 6.55 -10.88
N PRO A 100 12.48 7.29 -11.97
CA PRO A 100 12.90 8.68 -12.12
C PRO A 100 12.36 9.61 -11.03
N TYR A 101 11.16 9.33 -10.51
CA TYR A 101 10.46 10.12 -9.51
C TYR A 101 11.07 10.05 -8.10
N PHE A 102 12.03 9.16 -7.84
CA PHE A 102 12.78 9.16 -6.58
C PHE A 102 14.05 10.02 -6.64
N LYS A 103 14.45 10.46 -7.84
CA LYS A 103 15.61 11.34 -8.01
C LYS A 103 15.41 12.63 -7.21
N ASP A 104 16.41 12.97 -6.40
CA ASP A 104 16.42 14.13 -5.49
C ASP A 104 15.33 14.10 -4.40
N VAL A 105 14.61 12.98 -4.22
CA VAL A 105 13.62 12.82 -3.13
C VAL A 105 14.25 12.06 -1.96
N PHE A 106 15.03 11.00 -2.23
CA PHE A 106 15.70 10.20 -1.21
C PHE A 106 17.19 10.08 -1.46
N GLU A 107 17.94 9.93 -0.37
CA GLU A 107 19.25 9.27 -0.43
C GLU A 107 19.05 7.84 -0.95
N ILE A 108 19.88 7.40 -1.90
CA ILE A 108 19.86 6.02 -2.38
C ILE A 108 21.00 5.29 -1.68
N LYS A 109 20.65 4.34 -0.79
CA LYS A 109 21.63 3.59 -0.01
C LYS A 109 22.30 2.49 -0.83
N ASN A 110 21.52 1.81 -1.65
CA ASN A 110 21.99 0.74 -2.51
C ASN A 110 21.04 0.54 -3.70
N THR A 111 21.53 -0.06 -4.78
CA THR A 111 20.76 -0.35 -5.97
C THR A 111 21.18 -1.69 -6.56
N ASP A 112 20.25 -2.37 -7.21
CA ASP A 112 20.46 -3.68 -7.83
C ASP A 112 19.45 -3.87 -8.97
N PRO A 113 19.86 -4.27 -10.18
CA PRO A 113 18.93 -4.44 -11.31
C PRO A 113 17.78 -5.42 -11.07
N GLU A 114 17.98 -6.43 -10.21
CA GLU A 114 16.96 -7.42 -9.83
C GLU A 114 16.08 -6.91 -8.69
N PHE A 115 16.72 -6.35 -7.64
CA PHE A 115 16.03 -6.00 -6.39
C PHE A 115 15.61 -4.52 -6.28
N GLY A 116 15.95 -3.71 -7.28
CA GLY A 116 15.56 -2.31 -7.43
C GLY A 116 16.44 -1.35 -6.63
N MET A 117 15.84 -0.60 -5.70
CA MET A 117 16.56 0.37 -4.88
C MET A 117 16.24 0.26 -3.39
N LEU A 118 17.27 0.50 -2.58
CA LEU A 118 17.14 0.68 -1.14
C LEU A 118 17.17 2.17 -0.80
N LYS A 119 16.02 2.70 -0.38
CA LYS A 119 15.87 4.11 0.00
C LYS A 119 16.49 4.40 1.37
N GLY A 120 17.17 5.53 1.45
CA GLY A 120 17.67 6.15 2.67
C GLY A 120 16.73 7.23 3.18
N ARG A 121 17.31 8.29 3.75
CA ARG A 121 16.54 9.41 4.30
C ARG A 121 15.92 10.22 3.15
N GLN A 122 14.71 10.73 3.38
CA GLN A 122 14.10 11.70 2.47
C GLN A 122 14.84 13.05 2.56
N ILE A 123 15.31 13.55 1.41
CA ILE A 123 16.08 14.80 1.26
C ILE A 123 15.36 15.87 0.44
N GLY A 124 14.28 15.50 -0.24
CA GLY A 124 13.49 16.41 -1.07
C GLY A 124 12.00 16.08 -1.07
N SER A 125 11.25 16.84 -1.86
CA SER A 125 9.80 16.71 -1.97
C SER A 125 9.40 15.91 -3.19
N TYR A 126 8.35 15.10 -3.06
CA TYR A 126 7.68 14.54 -4.22
C TYR A 126 7.13 15.61 -5.15
N LYS A 127 7.08 15.26 -6.44
CA LYS A 127 6.53 16.10 -7.49
C LYS A 127 5.32 15.44 -8.11
N LEU A 128 4.26 16.22 -8.33
CA LEU A 128 3.08 15.82 -9.09
C LEU A 128 2.91 16.75 -10.29
N LYS A 129 2.21 16.27 -11.32
CA LYS A 129 1.98 17.05 -12.54
C LYS A 129 1.15 18.33 -12.31
N LYS A 130 0.24 18.30 -11.33
CA LYS A 130 -0.66 19.40 -10.95
C LYS A 130 -1.32 19.06 -9.61
N GLU A 131 -2.19 19.96 -9.14
CA GLU A 131 -3.06 19.70 -7.99
C GLU A 131 -3.85 18.38 -8.17
N PRO A 132 -3.89 17.52 -7.13
CA PRO A 132 -4.59 16.25 -7.20
C PRO A 132 -6.12 16.40 -7.18
N SER A 133 -6.84 15.47 -7.83
CA SER A 133 -8.28 15.33 -7.68
C SER A 133 -8.61 14.42 -6.51
N TRP A 134 -9.18 15.00 -5.46
CA TRP A 134 -9.51 14.29 -4.24
C TRP A 134 -10.84 13.54 -4.29
N ASP A 135 -11.78 13.97 -5.14
CA ASP A 135 -13.17 13.52 -5.14
C ASP A 135 -13.76 13.57 -3.71
N SER A 136 -14.26 12.43 -3.21
CA SER A 136 -14.77 12.30 -1.84
C SER A 136 -13.71 11.92 -0.79
N SER A 137 -12.45 11.73 -1.20
CA SER A 137 -11.35 11.38 -0.32
C SER A 137 -10.65 12.61 0.25
N SER A 138 -9.82 12.40 1.27
CA SER A 138 -8.97 13.44 1.87
C SER A 138 -7.56 12.95 2.19
N ILE A 139 -7.32 11.65 2.01
CA ILE A 139 -6.02 10.99 2.05
C ILE A 139 -5.88 10.12 0.79
N GLY A 140 -4.65 9.92 0.33
CA GLY A 140 -4.33 9.02 -0.78
C GLY A 140 -2.83 8.94 -1.02
N SER A 141 -2.45 8.44 -2.18
CA SER A 141 -1.06 8.36 -2.63
C SER A 141 -0.96 8.48 -4.16
N ALA A 142 0.21 8.30 -4.75
CA ALA A 142 0.38 8.17 -6.20
C ALA A 142 0.79 6.74 -6.58
N PHE A 143 0.46 6.32 -7.81
CA PHE A 143 0.43 4.91 -8.24
C PHE A 143 1.72 4.11 -7.96
N TRP A 144 2.90 4.74 -8.01
CA TRP A 144 4.20 4.07 -7.79
C TRP A 144 4.86 4.33 -6.43
N ILE A 145 4.25 5.16 -5.59
CA ILE A 145 4.81 5.56 -4.30
C ILE A 145 3.78 5.36 -3.20
N GLN A 146 3.10 4.22 -3.24
CA GLN A 146 1.96 3.89 -2.38
C GLN A 146 2.33 3.89 -0.89
N ASP A 147 3.62 3.74 -0.58
CA ASP A 147 4.21 3.87 0.75
C ASP A 147 4.36 5.34 1.23
N SER A 148 4.05 6.30 0.38
CA SER A 148 4.00 7.73 0.73
C SER A 148 2.56 8.23 0.78
N ILE A 149 2.16 8.73 1.95
CA ILE A 149 0.79 9.18 2.19
C ILE A 149 0.66 10.69 2.00
N PHE A 150 -0.31 11.09 1.19
CA PHE A 150 -0.69 12.47 0.90
C PHE A 150 -2.03 12.81 1.55
N VAL A 151 -2.17 14.05 2.03
CA VAL A 151 -3.37 14.52 2.75
C VAL A 151 -3.72 15.96 2.35
N LYS A 152 -5.01 16.31 2.47
CA LYS A 152 -5.47 17.70 2.37
C LYS A 152 -4.96 18.54 3.56
N PRO A 153 -4.50 19.80 3.35
CA PRO A 153 -3.96 20.63 4.42
C PRO A 153 -4.88 20.83 5.63
N GLU A 154 -6.19 20.95 5.43
CA GLU A 154 -7.16 21.09 6.51
C GLU A 154 -7.28 19.82 7.36
N VAL A 155 -7.13 18.64 6.76
CA VAL A 155 -7.14 17.36 7.48
C VAL A 155 -5.82 17.18 8.23
N TYR A 156 -4.69 17.58 7.64
CA TYR A 156 -3.40 17.62 8.33
C TYR A 156 -3.48 18.44 9.62
N LYS A 157 -3.92 19.70 9.53
CA LYS A 157 -4.04 20.61 10.69
C LYS A 157 -4.97 20.09 11.78
N ALA A 158 -6.07 19.45 11.38
CA ALA A 158 -7.08 18.99 12.34
C ALA A 158 -6.68 17.69 13.07
N ILE A 159 -5.91 16.80 12.43
CA ILE A 159 -5.68 15.44 12.91
C ILE A 159 -4.20 15.15 13.16
N PHE A 160 -3.35 15.43 12.19
CA PHE A 160 -1.96 14.96 12.18
C PHE A 160 -1.02 15.92 12.93
N GLU A 161 -1.17 17.22 12.70
CA GLU A 161 -0.37 18.25 13.36
C GLU A 161 -0.47 18.20 14.90
N PRO A 162 -1.66 18.03 15.53
CA PRO A 162 -1.76 17.90 16.98
C PRO A 162 -1.10 16.65 17.57
N LEU A 163 -0.83 15.63 16.74
CA LEU A 163 -0.11 14.41 17.14
C LEU A 163 1.41 14.53 16.95
N GLY A 164 1.89 15.69 16.49
CA GLY A 164 3.31 15.90 16.19
C GLY A 164 3.78 15.19 14.90
N ILE A 165 2.85 14.69 14.08
CA ILE A 165 3.17 14.10 12.78
C ILE A 165 3.54 15.24 11.84
N LYS A 166 4.73 15.17 11.25
CA LYS A 166 5.25 16.22 10.37
C LYS A 166 4.69 16.10 8.96
N SER A 167 4.81 17.17 8.20
CA SER A 167 4.52 17.16 6.77
C SER A 167 5.60 17.83 5.93
N LEU A 168 5.68 17.42 4.66
CA LEU A 168 6.47 18.09 3.61
C LEU A 168 5.56 18.68 2.53
N PRO A 169 5.97 19.78 1.89
CA PRO A 169 5.27 20.28 0.70
C PRO A 169 5.43 19.28 -0.46
N VAL A 170 4.43 19.25 -1.34
CA VAL A 170 4.50 18.56 -2.63
C VAL A 170 4.59 19.61 -3.72
N LEU A 171 5.43 19.38 -4.73
CA LEU A 171 5.71 20.37 -5.77
C LEU A 171 4.99 20.04 -7.08
N GLU A 172 4.64 21.08 -7.84
CA GLU A 172 4.28 20.91 -9.24
C GLU A 172 5.55 20.68 -10.05
N TYR A 173 5.54 19.65 -10.91
CA TYR A 173 6.74 19.13 -11.57
C TYR A 173 7.46 20.16 -12.46
N LYS A 174 6.74 20.94 -13.27
CA LYS A 174 7.38 21.84 -14.25
C LYS A 174 7.86 23.15 -13.64
N SER A 175 7.04 23.77 -12.79
CA SER A 175 7.27 25.08 -12.19
C SER A 175 7.99 25.02 -10.85
N HIS A 176 8.04 23.85 -10.21
CA HIS A 176 8.57 23.65 -8.86
C HIS A 176 7.82 24.46 -7.77
N ASN A 177 6.66 25.01 -8.08
CA ASN A 177 5.82 25.69 -7.12
C ASN A 177 5.19 24.68 -6.15
N VAL A 178 5.01 25.08 -4.89
CA VAL A 178 4.30 24.28 -3.89
C VAL A 178 2.83 24.15 -4.28
N LEU A 179 2.34 22.91 -4.33
CA LEU A 179 0.92 22.60 -4.48
C LEU A 179 0.18 22.95 -3.18
N LYS A 180 -0.95 23.63 -3.32
CA LYS A 180 -1.69 24.20 -2.19
C LYS A 180 -2.67 23.22 -1.58
N SER A 181 -3.15 22.23 -2.35
CA SER A 181 -4.20 21.31 -1.90
C SER A 181 -3.70 19.97 -1.36
N VAL A 182 -2.38 19.82 -1.21
CA VAL A 182 -1.77 18.54 -0.83
C VAL A 182 -0.50 18.73 0.00
N LEU A 183 -0.37 17.93 1.05
CA LEU A 183 0.83 17.77 1.85
C LEU A 183 1.20 16.29 1.89
N GLN A 184 2.50 15.99 2.01
CA GLN A 184 2.98 14.65 2.33
C GLN A 184 3.10 14.49 3.83
N LEU A 185 2.56 13.41 4.40
CA LEU A 185 2.83 13.02 5.78
C LEU A 185 4.21 12.39 5.88
N VAL A 186 4.94 12.76 6.94
CA VAL A 186 6.25 12.18 7.26
C VAL A 186 6.09 11.24 8.44
N PRO A 187 6.46 9.95 8.31
CA PRO A 187 6.49 9.02 9.44
C PRO A 187 7.28 9.58 10.61
N GLN A 188 6.79 9.38 11.83
CA GLN A 188 7.47 9.84 13.05
C GLN A 188 8.80 9.10 13.28
N GLY A 189 8.94 7.91 12.70
CA GLY A 189 10.17 7.12 12.73
C GLY A 189 9.95 5.71 12.19
N ILE A 190 10.97 4.88 12.36
CA ILE A 190 10.91 3.43 12.19
C ILE A 190 10.74 2.83 13.58
N SER A 191 9.87 1.84 13.73
CA SER A 191 9.64 1.11 14.98
C SER A 191 10.95 0.56 15.56
N ASP A 192 11.07 0.53 16.89
CA ASP A 192 12.14 -0.20 17.57
C ASP A 192 11.77 -1.67 17.85
N ALA A 193 10.51 -2.05 17.67
CA ALA A 193 10.03 -3.42 17.80
C ALA A 193 10.02 -4.14 16.46
N ASP A 194 10.41 -5.41 16.48
CA ASP A 194 10.32 -6.30 15.33
C ASP A 194 8.89 -6.87 15.22
N LEU A 195 8.45 -7.15 14.00
CA LEU A 195 7.21 -7.87 13.76
C LEU A 195 7.34 -9.37 14.08
N ASP A 196 6.27 -9.95 14.60
CA ASP A 196 6.09 -11.40 14.79
C ASP A 196 5.60 -12.06 13.49
N ILE A 197 6.43 -11.99 12.46
CA ILE A 197 6.15 -12.62 11.16
C ILE A 197 6.38 -14.13 11.27
N LYS A 198 5.27 -14.88 11.26
CA LYS A 198 5.24 -16.35 11.28
C LYS A 198 5.22 -16.92 9.87
N ALA A 199 5.60 -18.19 9.73
CA ALA A 199 5.60 -18.90 8.46
C ALA A 199 4.21 -18.87 7.76
N GLU A 200 3.13 -18.91 8.53
CA GLU A 200 1.76 -18.82 8.03
C GLU A 200 1.37 -17.46 7.44
N HIS A 201 2.13 -16.39 7.68
CA HIS A 201 1.92 -15.08 7.06
C HIS A 201 2.67 -14.94 5.72
N ILE A 202 3.66 -15.79 5.49
CA ILE A 202 4.66 -15.62 4.42
C ILE A 202 4.24 -16.40 3.19
N ASN A 203 4.21 -15.72 2.05
CA ASN A 203 4.17 -16.34 0.74
C ASN A 203 5.60 -16.64 0.24
N GLU A 204 6.49 -15.64 0.33
CA GLU A 204 7.86 -15.73 -0.13
C GLU A 204 8.79 -14.81 0.70
N ILE A 205 10.07 -15.18 0.77
CA ILE A 205 11.13 -14.37 1.35
C ILE A 205 12.22 -14.20 0.30
N GLU A 206 12.53 -12.95 -0.04
CA GLU A 206 13.63 -12.59 -0.93
C GLU A 206 14.80 -12.05 -0.10
N SER A 207 15.89 -12.81 -0.02
CA SER A 207 17.10 -12.45 0.74
C SER A 207 18.09 -11.72 -0.14
N ILE A 208 18.40 -10.46 0.18
CA ILE A 208 19.31 -9.62 -0.61
C ILE A 208 20.64 -9.50 0.12
N ALA A 209 21.55 -10.45 -0.14
CA ALA A 209 22.82 -10.57 0.58
C ALA A 209 23.67 -9.28 0.53
N GLY A 210 23.71 -8.60 -0.62
CA GLY A 210 24.48 -7.36 -0.78
C GLY A 210 23.95 -6.17 0.02
N TRP A 211 22.71 -6.25 0.51
CA TRP A 211 22.06 -5.19 1.30
C TRP A 211 21.85 -5.62 2.76
N GLU A 212 22.13 -6.88 3.09
CA GLU A 212 21.90 -7.48 4.41
C GLU A 212 20.44 -7.37 4.89
N ILE A 213 19.48 -7.53 3.97
CA ILE A 213 18.05 -7.48 4.28
C ILE A 213 17.30 -8.71 3.76
N ASN A 214 16.19 -9.01 4.43
CA ASN A 214 15.15 -9.90 3.92
C ASN A 214 13.92 -9.05 3.56
N LYS A 215 13.35 -9.32 2.40
CA LYS A 215 12.04 -8.78 1.98
C LYS A 215 10.98 -9.86 2.13
N TYR A 216 9.90 -9.52 2.81
CA TYR A 216 8.77 -10.41 3.02
C TYR A 216 7.67 -10.11 2.00
N ILE A 217 7.19 -11.16 1.34
CA ILE A 217 5.96 -11.12 0.55
C ILE A 217 4.92 -11.88 1.36
N LEU A 218 3.96 -11.15 1.92
CA LEU A 218 2.91 -11.75 2.74
C LEU A 218 1.81 -12.35 1.86
N ASN A 219 1.12 -13.37 2.37
CA ASN A 219 0.07 -14.08 1.61
C ASN A 219 -1.31 -13.39 1.64
N GLY A 220 -1.47 -12.30 2.40
CA GLY A 220 -2.72 -11.52 2.48
C GLY A 220 -3.85 -12.17 3.29
N ILE A 221 -3.58 -13.28 3.99
CA ILE A 221 -4.57 -14.04 4.76
C ILE A 221 -4.49 -13.70 6.24
N GLY A 222 -5.65 -13.39 6.82
CA GLY A 222 -5.76 -13.09 8.24
C GLY A 222 -5.21 -11.70 8.57
N PHE A 223 -5.04 -11.46 9.86
CA PHE A 223 -4.54 -10.20 10.41
C PHE A 223 -3.10 -9.92 9.97
N TYR A 224 -2.74 -8.65 9.91
CA TYR A 224 -1.36 -8.26 9.70
C TYR A 224 -0.50 -8.70 10.91
N PRO A 225 0.77 -9.12 10.73
CA PRO A 225 1.64 -9.51 11.85
C PRO A 225 1.70 -8.42 12.92
N ASP A 226 1.58 -8.78 14.21
CA ASP A 226 1.77 -7.82 15.30
C ASP A 226 3.25 -7.67 15.69
N PHE A 227 3.58 -6.73 16.58
CA PHE A 227 4.92 -6.56 17.12
C PHE A 227 5.23 -7.55 18.25
N LYS A 228 6.49 -8.01 18.32
CA LYS A 228 6.99 -8.85 19.43
C LYS A 228 7.08 -8.10 20.76
N SER A 229 7.11 -6.77 20.71
CA SER A 229 7.17 -5.87 21.86
C SER A 229 6.50 -4.53 21.51
N ALA A 230 6.28 -3.66 22.49
CA ALA A 230 5.65 -2.36 22.23
C ALA A 230 6.51 -1.53 21.24
N PRO A 231 5.95 -1.04 20.12
CA PRO A 231 6.70 -0.31 19.09
C PRO A 231 7.04 1.15 19.47
N GLY A 232 6.70 1.57 20.68
CA GLY A 232 6.90 2.93 21.20
C GLY A 232 5.63 3.78 21.18
N ASP A 233 5.79 5.07 21.46
CA ASP A 233 4.71 6.07 21.49
C ASP A 233 4.62 6.81 20.15
N LEU A 234 4.26 6.08 19.10
CA LEU A 234 4.16 6.57 17.72
C LEU A 234 2.73 6.37 17.20
N ASP A 235 2.20 7.38 16.53
CA ASP A 235 0.84 7.38 15.96
C ASP A 235 0.85 7.10 14.44
N PHE A 236 1.94 7.43 13.73
CA PHE A 236 2.15 7.19 12.29
C PHE A 236 3.63 6.90 12.03
N PHE A 237 3.99 5.66 11.71
CA PHE A 237 5.38 5.19 11.65
C PHE A 237 5.56 4.01 10.69
N GLU A 238 6.81 3.58 10.50
CA GLU A 238 7.18 2.47 9.60
C GLU A 238 7.74 1.27 10.37
N THR A 239 7.63 0.07 9.80
CA THR A 239 8.21 -1.18 10.35
C THR A 239 9.72 -1.29 10.15
N LYS A 240 10.39 -2.17 10.91
CA LYS A 240 11.82 -2.53 10.70
C LYS A 240 12.05 -3.49 9.55
N GLU A 241 11.02 -4.24 9.21
CA GLU A 241 11.02 -5.22 8.15
C GLU A 241 10.77 -4.55 6.81
N PHE A 242 11.31 -5.17 5.76
CA PHE A 242 11.08 -4.76 4.39
C PHE A 242 10.09 -5.69 3.71
N PHE A 243 9.28 -5.14 2.83
CA PHE A 243 8.21 -5.81 2.11
C PHE A 243 8.28 -5.48 0.62
N GLY A 244 7.67 -6.34 -0.18
CA GLY A 244 7.55 -6.18 -1.64
C GLY A 244 8.27 -7.27 -2.42
N ALA A 245 8.05 -7.28 -3.74
CA ALA A 245 8.62 -8.23 -4.68
C ALA A 245 9.41 -7.50 -5.78
N GLY A 246 10.42 -8.16 -6.35
CA GLY A 246 11.27 -7.61 -7.41
C GLY A 246 11.86 -6.24 -7.04
N GLY A 247 11.74 -5.26 -7.93
CA GLY A 247 12.29 -3.92 -7.71
C GLY A 247 11.69 -3.07 -6.58
N PHE A 248 10.61 -3.55 -5.94
CA PHE A 248 9.89 -2.82 -4.90
C PHE A 248 10.36 -3.24 -3.50
N THR A 249 11.00 -2.31 -2.79
CA THR A 249 11.51 -2.53 -1.42
C THR A 249 11.04 -1.39 -0.52
N VAL A 250 10.06 -1.66 0.34
CA VAL A 250 9.45 -0.65 1.22
C VAL A 250 9.29 -1.16 2.65
N ARG A 251 9.06 -0.24 3.58
CA ARG A 251 8.60 -0.55 4.93
C ARG A 251 7.09 -0.41 4.97
N ALA A 252 6.41 -1.21 5.79
CA ALA A 252 4.98 -1.08 5.96
C ALA A 252 4.66 0.14 6.83
N THR A 253 3.61 0.87 6.49
CA THR A 253 3.14 2.02 7.26
C THR A 253 2.13 1.56 8.31
N ILE A 254 2.38 1.89 9.57
CA ILE A 254 1.57 1.52 10.72
C ILE A 254 0.98 2.78 11.35
N ILE A 255 -0.28 2.68 11.80
CA ILE A 255 -0.91 3.70 12.64
C ILE A 255 -1.33 3.14 13.98
N SER A 256 -1.29 3.99 15.00
CA SER A 256 -1.87 3.65 16.30
C SER A 256 -3.40 3.58 16.24
N GLN A 257 -3.99 2.87 17.19
CA GLN A 257 -5.43 2.87 17.38
C GLN A 257 -5.99 4.27 17.65
N LYS A 258 -5.22 5.12 18.35
CA LYS A 258 -5.59 6.51 18.62
C LYS A 258 -5.76 7.31 17.32
N LEU A 259 -4.81 7.20 16.38
CA LEU A 259 -4.92 7.87 15.09
C LEU A 259 -6.09 7.30 14.27
N TYR A 260 -6.26 5.98 14.24
CA TYR A 260 -7.39 5.35 13.54
C TYR A 260 -8.75 5.90 14.03
N GLN A 261 -8.95 5.98 15.34
CA GLN A 261 -10.20 6.53 15.92
C GLN A 261 -10.42 8.01 15.53
N LEU A 262 -9.36 8.81 15.45
CA LEU A 262 -9.45 10.19 14.96
C LEU A 262 -9.85 10.25 13.49
N LEU A 263 -9.31 9.38 12.64
CA LEU A 263 -9.66 9.30 11.23
C LEU A 263 -11.13 8.91 11.03
N VAL A 264 -11.61 7.88 11.74
CA VAL A 264 -13.01 7.43 11.71
C VAL A 264 -13.95 8.52 12.20
N LYS A 265 -13.67 9.13 13.35
CA LYS A 265 -14.49 10.21 13.93
C LYS A 265 -14.63 11.40 12.97
N ASN A 266 -13.57 11.74 12.25
CA ASN A 266 -13.56 12.82 11.27
C ASN A 266 -14.00 12.38 9.86
N LYS A 267 -14.45 11.13 9.68
CA LYS A 267 -14.93 10.56 8.41
C LYS A 267 -13.89 10.70 7.28
N VAL A 268 -12.61 10.58 7.62
CA VAL A 268 -11.52 10.64 6.65
C VAL A 268 -11.58 9.41 5.74
N LYS A 269 -11.45 9.63 4.43
CA LYS A 269 -11.50 8.60 3.41
C LYS A 269 -10.24 8.56 2.56
N GLY A 270 -9.92 7.37 2.06
CA GLY A 270 -8.83 7.12 1.11
C GLY A 270 -7.68 6.25 1.63
N LEU A 271 -7.84 5.64 2.81
CA LEU A 271 -6.97 4.57 3.32
C LEU A 271 -7.77 3.27 3.44
N SER A 272 -7.07 2.16 3.23
CA SER A 272 -7.46 0.83 3.69
C SER A 272 -6.76 0.54 5.02
N TYR A 273 -7.39 -0.28 5.86
CA TYR A 273 -6.93 -0.59 7.21
C TYR A 273 -6.94 -2.11 7.43
N GLU A 274 -5.75 -2.64 7.69
CA GLU A 274 -5.53 -4.03 8.09
C GLU A 274 -5.20 -4.07 9.58
N PRO A 275 -6.09 -4.60 10.43
CA PRO A 275 -5.82 -4.76 11.84
C PRO A 275 -4.64 -5.71 12.04
N MET A 276 -3.76 -5.36 12.98
CA MET A 276 -2.71 -6.24 13.46
C MET A 276 -3.29 -7.18 14.53
N THR A 277 -2.79 -8.41 14.63
CA THR A 277 -3.21 -9.32 15.71
C THR A 277 -2.97 -8.69 17.09
N SER A 278 -3.68 -9.16 18.12
CA SER A 278 -3.46 -8.77 19.52
C SER A 278 -2.95 -9.94 20.33
#